data_AF-A0A8T8HX25-F1
#
_entry.id   AF-A0A8T8HX25-F1
#
_cell.length_a   1.000
_cell.length_b   1.000
_cell.length_c   1.000
_cell.angle_alpha   90.00
_cell.angle_beta   90.00
_cell.angle_gamma   90.00
#
_symmetry.space_group_name_H-M   'P 1'
#
loop_
_entity.id
_entity.type
_entity.pdbx_description
1 polymer ?
#
loop_
_entity_poly.entity_id
_entity_poly.type
_entity_poly.pdbx_seq_one_letter_code
_entity_poly.pdbx_strand_id
1 'polypeptide(L)'
;MTDSLDNGKYATSAHYTGSGHIRCGPGGRSFTVDATFGLRSEVRLVNRVFDPATPDLAEVYRPAGRCVAIVDATVDHLHGNALREYFTAHGIPLVTMVCRALEADKTLDTVCRMTAFLGSDG
;
A
#
# COMPACT_ATOMS: atom_id res chain seq x y z
N MET A 1 -10.72 31.98 -18.80
CA MET A 1 -9.38 31.37 -18.77
C MET A 1 -9.46 30.24 -17.76
N THR A 2 -9.88 29.07 -18.20
CA THR A 2 -9.96 27.87 -17.35
C THR A 2 -8.56 27.31 -17.21
N ASP A 3 -7.96 27.52 -16.05
CA ASP A 3 -6.70 26.92 -15.68
C ASP A 3 -6.96 25.41 -15.50
N SER A 4 -6.57 24.62 -16.51
CA SER A 4 -6.64 23.16 -16.43
C SER A 4 -5.59 22.71 -15.43
N LEU A 5 -6.04 22.49 -14.19
CA LEU A 5 -5.20 21.91 -13.14
C LEU A 5 -4.68 20.56 -13.63
N ASP A 6 -3.36 20.49 -13.82
CA ASP A 6 -2.65 19.24 -14.07
C ASP A 6 -2.83 18.32 -12.85
N ASN A 7 -3.74 17.36 -12.98
CA ASN A 7 -4.08 16.36 -11.97
C ASN A 7 -2.86 15.51 -11.54
N GLY A 8 -1.77 15.49 -12.32
CA GLY A 8 -0.57 14.72 -12.00
C GLY A 8 0.29 15.34 -10.89
N LYS A 9 0.29 16.67 -10.76
CA LYS A 9 1.20 17.39 -9.84
C LYS A 9 0.89 17.15 -8.36
N TYR A 10 -0.34 16.78 -8.02
CA TYR A 10 -0.80 16.57 -6.64
C TYR A 10 -1.40 15.18 -6.41
N ALA A 11 -1.11 14.22 -7.29
CA ALA A 11 -1.50 12.83 -7.07
C ALA A 11 -0.72 12.27 -5.87
N THR A 12 -1.39 12.08 -4.73
CA THR A 12 -0.79 11.53 -3.51
C THR A 12 -0.76 9.99 -3.50
N SER A 13 -1.32 9.34 -4.53
CA SER A 13 -1.28 7.88 -4.74
C SER A 13 -1.81 7.51 -6.14
N ALA A 14 -1.26 6.45 -6.73
CA ALA A 14 -1.68 5.91 -8.02
C ALA A 14 -3.04 5.16 -7.98
N HIS A 15 -3.62 4.97 -6.79
CA HIS A 15 -4.78 4.11 -6.57
C HIS A 15 -6.08 4.87 -6.28
N TYR A 16 -6.09 6.21 -6.36
CA TYR A 16 -7.32 6.98 -6.22
C TYR A 16 -7.51 7.93 -7.41
N THR A 17 -8.78 8.23 -7.66
CA THR A 17 -9.19 9.34 -8.51
C THR A 17 -10.05 10.29 -7.69
N GLY A 18 -9.80 11.59 -7.81
CA GLY A 18 -10.55 12.60 -7.09
C GLY A 18 -10.52 13.94 -7.81
N SER A 19 -11.49 14.78 -7.49
CA SER A 19 -11.52 16.17 -7.94
C SER A 19 -11.88 17.06 -6.76
N GLY A 20 -11.35 18.28 -6.76
CA GLY A 20 -11.55 19.26 -5.70
C GLY A 20 -11.72 20.65 -6.29
N HIS A 21 -12.65 21.43 -5.72
CA HIS A 21 -12.85 22.83 -6.07
C HIS A 21 -12.84 23.68 -4.81
N ILE A 22 -12.08 24.77 -4.85
CA ILE A 22 -12.06 25.76 -3.79
C ILE A 22 -12.76 27.01 -4.33
N ARG A 23 -13.76 27.51 -3.59
CA ARG A 23 -14.51 28.72 -3.94
C ARG A 23 -14.37 29.73 -2.82
N CYS A 24 -13.83 30.91 -3.11
CA CYS A 24 -13.77 32.01 -2.14
C CYS A 24 -15.16 32.65 -1.98
N GLY A 25 -15.58 32.84 -0.74
CA GLY A 25 -16.80 33.56 -0.42
C GLY A 25 -16.65 35.09 -0.59
N PRO A 26 -17.77 35.82 -0.70
CA PRO A 26 -17.75 37.27 -0.84
C PRO A 26 -17.00 37.96 0.31
N GLY A 27 -16.16 38.95 -0.03
CA GLY A 27 -15.41 39.73 0.95
C GLY A 27 -14.16 39.04 1.53
N GLY A 28 -13.73 37.91 0.96
CA GLY A 28 -12.43 37.29 1.29
C GLY A 28 -12.31 36.72 2.70
N ARG A 29 -13.43 36.57 3.42
CA ARG A 29 -13.48 36.09 4.81
C ARG A 29 -13.94 34.64 4.95
N SER A 30 -14.21 33.95 3.85
CA SER A 30 -14.57 32.53 3.84
C SER A 30 -14.16 31.87 2.53
N PHE A 31 -14.06 30.55 2.55
CA PHE A 31 -13.94 29.73 1.35
C PHE A 31 -14.66 28.40 1.59
N THR A 32 -15.13 27.80 0.49
CA THR A 32 -15.76 26.49 0.46
C THR A 32 -14.82 25.53 -0.28
N VAL A 33 -14.69 24.32 0.22
CA VAL A 33 -13.96 23.23 -0.43
C VAL A 33 -14.96 22.11 -0.72
N ASP A 34 -15.10 21.77 -1.99
CA ASP A 34 -15.89 20.64 -2.45
C ASP A 34 -14.93 19.59 -3.02
N ALA A 35 -14.92 18.37 -2.49
CA ALA A 35 -14.04 17.31 -2.97
C ALA A 35 -14.76 15.96 -3.05
N THR A 36 -14.42 15.19 -4.07
CA THR A 36 -14.89 13.82 -4.27
C THR A 36 -13.69 12.87 -4.27
N PHE A 37 -13.85 11.73 -3.59
CA PHE A 37 -12.84 10.68 -3.49
C PHE A 37 -13.42 9.35 -3.94
N GLY A 38 -12.84 8.77 -5.00
CA GLY A 38 -13.16 7.43 -5.48
C GLY A 38 -12.16 6.41 -4.94
N LEU A 39 -12.65 5.44 -4.18
CA LEU A 39 -11.89 4.26 -3.75
C LEU A 39 -12.39 3.03 -4.49
N ARG A 40 -11.46 2.32 -5.14
CA ARG A 40 -11.74 1.01 -5.74
C ARG A 40 -10.79 -0.02 -5.14
N SER A 41 -11.35 -1.14 -4.70
CA SER A 41 -10.61 -2.31 -4.26
C SER A 41 -11.20 -3.54 -4.93
N GLU A 42 -10.37 -4.58 -5.08
CA GLU A 42 -10.75 -5.87 -5.64
C GLU A 42 -10.26 -6.98 -4.71
N VAL A 43 -11.10 -7.99 -4.50
CA VAL A 43 -10.74 -9.20 -3.74
C VAL A 43 -10.62 -10.35 -4.74
N ARG A 44 -9.44 -10.97 -4.78
CA ARG A 44 -9.15 -12.13 -5.63
C ARG A 44 -8.79 -13.33 -4.77
N LEU A 45 -9.37 -14.49 -5.10
CA LEU A 45 -9.01 -15.77 -4.49
C LEU A 45 -7.94 -16.43 -5.37
N VAL A 46 -6.73 -16.57 -4.82
CA VAL A 46 -5.60 -17.18 -5.53
C VAL A 46 -5.19 -18.46 -4.80
N ASN A 47 -5.29 -19.59 -5.50
CA ASN A 47 -4.82 -20.86 -4.98
C ASN A 47 -3.30 -20.96 -5.14
N ARG A 48 -2.62 -21.41 -4.08
CA ARG A 48 -1.16 -21.60 -4.05
C ARG A 48 -0.40 -20.32 -4.45
N VAL A 49 -0.72 -19.21 -3.79
CA VAL A 49 -0.15 -17.87 -4.07
C VAL A 49 1.38 -17.78 -4.00
N PHE A 50 2.05 -18.70 -3.31
CA PHE A 50 3.52 -18.78 -3.24
C PHE A 50 4.14 -19.84 -4.16
N ASP A 51 3.36 -20.49 -5.04
CA ASP A 51 3.92 -21.31 -6.11
C ASP A 51 4.58 -20.38 -7.15
N PRO A 52 5.89 -20.53 -7.48
CA PRO A 52 6.55 -19.73 -8.52
C PRO A 52 5.88 -19.77 -9.90
N ALA A 53 5.04 -20.77 -10.17
CA ALA A 53 4.24 -20.84 -11.39
C ALA A 53 2.97 -19.96 -11.35
N THR A 54 2.59 -19.42 -10.18
CA THR A 54 1.42 -18.57 -9.97
C THR A 54 1.83 -17.08 -9.93
N PRO A 55 1.66 -16.31 -11.02
CA PRO A 55 2.27 -14.99 -11.15
C PRO A 55 1.51 -13.86 -10.41
N ASP A 56 0.32 -14.13 -9.89
CA ASP A 56 -0.63 -13.12 -9.38
C ASP A 56 0.01 -12.16 -8.37
N LEU A 57 0.77 -12.68 -7.40
CA LEU A 57 1.40 -11.84 -6.38
C LEU A 57 2.60 -11.06 -6.95
N ALA A 58 3.40 -11.69 -7.81
CA ALA A 58 4.53 -11.04 -8.48
C ALA A 58 4.05 -9.91 -9.41
N GLU A 59 2.90 -10.05 -10.08
CA GLU A 59 2.30 -9.00 -10.90
C GLU A 59 1.94 -7.76 -10.10
N VAL A 60 1.49 -7.91 -8.85
CA VAL A 60 1.19 -6.79 -7.95
C VAL A 60 2.47 -6.01 -7.59
N TYR A 61 3.58 -6.71 -7.32
CA TYR A 61 4.83 -6.07 -6.87
C TYR A 61 5.80 -5.70 -8.00
N ARG A 62 5.61 -6.20 -9.21
CA ARG A 62 6.49 -5.92 -10.36
C ARG A 62 6.60 -4.42 -10.68
N PRO A 63 5.52 -3.62 -10.67
CA PRO A 63 5.63 -2.17 -10.87
C PRO A 63 6.42 -1.45 -9.77
N ALA A 64 6.36 -1.95 -8.53
CA ALA A 64 7.10 -1.38 -7.40
C ALA A 64 8.57 -1.81 -7.37
N GLY A 65 8.93 -2.90 -8.07
CA GLY A 65 10.30 -3.40 -8.18
C GLY A 65 10.85 -4.06 -6.92
N ARG A 66 10.09 -4.10 -5.82
CA ARG A 66 10.43 -4.75 -4.54
C ARG A 66 9.16 -5.04 -3.74
N CYS A 67 9.28 -5.92 -2.75
CA CYS A 67 8.26 -6.18 -1.75
C CYS A 67 8.82 -5.90 -0.35
N VAL A 68 8.09 -5.10 0.43
CA VAL A 68 8.30 -4.97 1.88
C VAL A 68 7.10 -5.59 2.56
N ALA A 69 7.31 -6.68 3.29
CA ALA A 69 6.25 -7.45 3.90
C ALA A 69 6.35 -7.44 5.42
N ILE A 70 5.23 -7.18 6.08
CA ILE A 70 5.06 -7.42 7.52
C ILE A 70 4.34 -8.75 7.65
N VAL A 71 4.97 -9.72 8.31
CA VAL A 71 4.51 -11.11 8.35
C VAL A 71 4.32 -11.54 9.80
N ASP A 72 3.18 -12.16 10.11
CA ASP A 72 2.98 -12.76 11.42
C ASP A 72 4.00 -13.90 11.65
N ALA A 73 4.51 -14.03 12.89
CA ALA A 73 5.52 -15.02 13.24
C ALA A 73 5.09 -16.47 12.95
N THR A 74 3.82 -16.81 13.13
CA THR A 74 3.31 -18.15 12.83
C THR A 74 3.25 -18.37 11.32
N VAL A 75 2.85 -17.35 10.56
CA VAL A 75 2.83 -17.40 9.09
C VAL A 75 4.25 -17.51 8.53
N ASP A 76 5.21 -16.75 9.05
CA ASP A 76 6.62 -16.86 8.63
C ASP A 76 7.18 -18.26 8.97
N HIS A 77 6.84 -18.81 10.13
CA HIS A 77 7.25 -20.16 10.50
C HIS A 77 6.72 -21.23 9.52
N LEU A 78 5.45 -21.12 9.09
CA LEU A 78 4.81 -22.09 8.21
C LEU A 78 5.11 -21.88 6.72
N HIS A 79 5.26 -20.62 6.29
CA HIS A 79 5.27 -20.24 4.87
C HIS A 79 6.40 -19.27 4.48
N GLY A 80 7.24 -18.84 5.43
CA GLY A 80 8.30 -17.86 5.17
C GLY A 80 9.33 -18.34 4.14
N ASN A 81 9.65 -19.64 4.10
CA ASN A 81 10.52 -20.20 3.07
C ASN A 81 9.88 -20.14 1.68
N ALA A 82 8.63 -20.58 1.54
CA ALA A 82 7.89 -20.51 0.28
C ALA A 82 7.74 -19.06 -0.21
N LEU A 83 7.49 -18.11 0.70
CA LEU A 83 7.45 -16.68 0.41
C LEU A 83 8.79 -16.19 -0.16
N ARG A 84 9.91 -16.49 0.50
CA ARG A 84 11.25 -16.06 0.05
C ARG A 84 11.64 -16.70 -1.29
N GLU A 85 11.35 -18.00 -1.46
CA GLU A 85 11.60 -18.73 -2.71
C GLU A 85 10.78 -18.15 -3.87
N TYR A 86 9.50 -17.83 -3.63
CA TYR A 86 8.63 -17.19 -4.62
C TYR A 86 9.20 -15.87 -5.13
N PHE A 87 9.52 -14.94 -4.21
CA PHE A 87 10.05 -13.63 -4.58
C PHE A 87 11.44 -13.74 -5.24
N THR A 88 12.27 -14.70 -4.80
CA THR A 88 13.56 -15.01 -5.44
C THR A 88 13.37 -15.51 -6.87
N ALA A 89 12.44 -16.45 -7.10
CA ALA A 89 12.17 -17.01 -8.43
C ALA A 89 11.65 -15.95 -9.42
N HIS A 90 10.94 -14.93 -8.93
CA HIS A 90 10.47 -13.81 -9.74
C HIS A 90 11.47 -12.64 -9.83
N GLY A 91 12.63 -12.73 -9.18
CA GLY A 91 13.65 -11.67 -9.20
C GLY A 91 13.20 -10.37 -8.54
N ILE A 92 12.28 -10.46 -7.57
CA ILE A 92 11.75 -9.30 -6.84
C ILE A 92 12.38 -9.30 -5.44
N PRO A 93 13.18 -8.29 -5.08
CA PRO A 93 13.74 -8.15 -3.73
C PRO A 93 12.65 -8.14 -2.66
N LEU A 94 12.84 -8.94 -1.61
CA LEU A 94 11.93 -9.05 -0.48
C LEU A 94 12.62 -8.61 0.81
N VAL A 95 12.00 -7.67 1.54
CA VAL A 95 12.38 -7.29 2.90
C VAL A 95 11.23 -7.66 3.82
N THR A 96 11.49 -8.38 4.91
CA THR A 96 10.44 -8.83 5.83
C THR A 96 10.65 -8.32 7.25
N MET A 97 9.60 -7.76 7.85
CA MET A 97 9.48 -7.60 9.29
C MET A 97 8.58 -8.71 9.83
N VAL A 98 9.15 -9.60 10.63
CA VAL A 98 8.38 -10.63 11.31
C VAL A 98 7.94 -10.10 12.67
N CYS A 99 6.66 -10.18 12.97
CA CYS A 99 6.11 -9.73 14.24
C CYS A 99 5.06 -10.71 14.77
N ARG A 100 4.84 -10.71 16.09
CA ARG A 100 3.67 -11.39 16.66
C ARG A 100 2.44 -10.51 16.46
N ALA A 101 1.35 -11.07 15.94
CA ALA A 101 0.10 -10.36 15.68
C ALA A 101 -1.09 -10.93 16.46
N LEU A 102 -0.96 -11.10 17.78
CA LEU A 102 -2.09 -11.50 18.64
C LEU A 102 -3.02 -10.30 18.91
N GLU A 103 -4.24 -10.57 19.39
CA GLU A 103 -5.19 -9.51 19.78
C GLU A 103 -4.58 -8.52 20.78
N ALA A 104 -3.83 -9.03 21.76
CA ALA A 104 -3.16 -8.22 22.77
C ALA A 104 -2.09 -7.27 22.19
N ASP A 105 -1.59 -7.55 20.98
CA ASP A 105 -0.56 -6.75 20.31
C ASP A 105 -1.16 -5.63 19.45
N LYS A 106 -2.50 -5.51 19.35
CA LYS A 106 -3.22 -4.46 18.60
C LYS A 106 -3.19 -3.12 19.33
N THR A 107 -1.99 -2.59 19.50
CA THR A 107 -1.71 -1.33 20.18
C THR A 107 -1.13 -0.31 19.19
N LEU A 108 -1.24 0.97 19.54
CA LEU A 108 -0.61 2.04 18.76
C LEU A 108 0.91 1.87 18.67
N ASP A 109 1.54 1.37 19.73
CA ASP A 109 2.98 1.09 19.77
C ASP A 109 3.39 0.09 18.67
N THR A 110 2.61 -0.98 18.49
CA THR A 110 2.83 -1.94 17.38
C THR A 110 2.72 -1.27 16.02
N VAL A 111 1.72 -0.41 15.81
CA VAL A 111 1.57 0.36 14.56
C VAL A 111 2.78 1.27 14.36
N CYS A 112 3.22 1.99 15.39
CA CYS A 112 4.39 2.87 15.31
C CYS A 112 5.66 2.10 14.91
N ARG A 113 5.90 0.91 15.47
CA ARG A 113 7.00 0.04 15.06
C ARG A 113 6.91 -0.37 13.59
N MET A 114 5.73 -0.79 13.13
CA MET A 114 5.49 -1.15 11.73
C MET A 114 5.75 0.05 10.81
N THR A 115 5.27 1.24 11.17
CA THR A 115 5.51 2.46 10.38
C THR A 115 6.98 2.87 10.36
N ALA A 116 7.71 2.69 11.47
CA ALA A 116 9.14 2.98 11.53
C ALA A 116 9.92 2.06 10.59
N PHE A 117 9.59 0.77 10.56
CA PHE A 117 10.17 -0.20 9.64
C PHE A 117 9.86 0.13 8.17
N LEU A 118 8.61 0.49 7.85
CA LEU A 118 8.23 0.88 6.49
C LEU A 118 8.91 2.19 6.05
N GLY A 119 9.20 3.09 6.99
CA GLY A 119 9.86 4.37 6.72
C GLY A 119 11.39 4.31 6.65
N SER A 120 12.03 3.28 7.23
CA SER A 120 13.49 3.15 7.22
C SER A 120 14.06 2.68 5.87
N ASP A 121 13.26 1.97 5.09
CA ASP A 121 13.61 1.47 3.75
C ASP A 121 12.67 2.02 2.67
N GLY A 122 11.99 3.15 2.92
CA GLY A 122 10.98 3.78 2.03
C GLY A 122 11.58 4.47 0.81
#